data_AF-A0A0F6I7H8-F1
#
_entry.id   AF-A0A0F6I7H8-F1
#
_cell.length_a   1.000
_cell.length_b   1.000
_cell.length_c   1.000
_cell.angle_alpha   90.00
_cell.angle_beta   90.00
_cell.angle_gamma   90.00
#
_symmetry.space_group_name_H-M   'P 1'
#
loop_
_entity.id
_entity.type
_entity.pdbx_description
1 polymer ?
#
loop_
_entity_poly.entity_id
_entity_poly.type
_entity_poly.pdbx_seq_one_letter_code
_entity_poly.pdbx_strand_id
1 'polypeptide(L)'
;MLSKDRAVGIIQTDGYESYDSLLKTKSRILHAGCWNHARRRFFEILKMDSKNLQGEWIVKKIGKLYTIESKAKEANLNSEEHLKLRQSESKPIVDEIRS
;
A
#
# COMPACT_ATOMS: atom_id res chain seq x y z
N MET A 1 23.46 -27.17 7.60
CA MET A 1 23.32 -26.41 6.35
C MET A 1 21.85 -26.02 6.25
N LEU A 2 21.46 -24.87 6.81
CA LEU A 2 20.07 -24.42 6.80
C LEU A 2 19.61 -24.32 5.34
N SER A 3 18.54 -25.00 4.98
CA SER A 3 18.00 -24.94 3.62
C SER A 3 17.71 -23.48 3.31
N LYS A 4 18.35 -22.97 2.25
CA LYS A 4 18.03 -21.67 1.66
C LYS A 4 16.70 -21.78 0.92
N ASP A 5 15.66 -22.21 1.63
CA ASP A 5 14.32 -22.32 1.08
C ASP A 5 13.81 -20.90 0.83
N ARG A 6 13.61 -20.68 -0.47
CA ARG A 6 13.50 -19.39 -1.14
C ARG A 6 12.16 -18.76 -0.75
N ALA A 7 12.19 -17.69 0.03
CA ALA A 7 10.98 -16.92 0.35
C ALA A 7 10.28 -16.46 -0.95
N VAL A 8 9.00 -16.82 -1.09
CA VAL A 8 8.09 -16.39 -2.15
C VAL A 8 6.95 -15.64 -1.48
N GLY A 9 6.62 -14.44 -1.95
CA GLY A 9 5.55 -13.65 -1.35
C GLY A 9 5.63 -12.17 -1.67
N ILE A 10 4.86 -11.37 -0.92
CA ILE A 10 4.85 -9.92 -1.01
C ILE A 10 5.57 -9.36 0.22
N ILE A 11 6.50 -8.44 -0.01
CA ILE A 11 7.09 -7.62 1.05
C ILE A 11 6.62 -6.18 0.89
N GLN A 12 6.11 -5.60 1.96
CA GLN A 12 5.77 -4.19 2.01
C GLN A 12 6.90 -3.42 2.68
N THR A 13 7.34 -2.32 2.05
CA THR A 13 8.40 -1.44 2.60
C THR A 13 7.95 0.02 2.56
N ASP A 14 8.70 0.89 3.22
CA ASP A 14 8.52 2.35 3.13
C ASP A 14 8.92 2.95 1.75
N GLY A 15 9.53 2.15 0.87
CA GLY A 15 10.03 2.59 -0.43
C GLY A 15 11.45 3.16 -0.40
N TYR A 16 12.25 2.85 0.63
CA TYR A 16 13.66 3.23 0.68
C TYR A 16 14.50 2.46 -0.35
N GLU A 17 15.34 3.18 -1.09
CA GLU A 17 16.07 2.65 -2.27
C GLU A 17 16.98 1.46 -1.96
N SER A 18 17.47 1.31 -0.73
CA SER A 18 18.33 0.19 -0.37
C SER A 18 17.63 -1.17 -0.51
N TYR A 19 16.29 -1.21 -0.41
CA TYR A 19 15.53 -2.43 -0.64
C TYR A 19 15.59 -2.91 -2.10
N ASP A 20 15.78 -2.01 -3.07
CA ASP A 20 15.77 -2.36 -4.49
C ASP A 20 16.89 -3.33 -4.87
N SER A 21 18.10 -3.15 -4.32
CA SER A 21 19.21 -4.09 -4.51
C SER A 21 18.94 -5.49 -3.93
N LEU A 22 18.22 -5.54 -2.81
CA LEU A 22 17.82 -6.75 -2.10
C LEU A 22 16.72 -7.51 -2.84
N LEU A 23 15.85 -6.78 -3.57
CA LEU A 23 14.74 -7.33 -4.32
C LEU A 23 15.14 -7.72 -5.74
N LYS A 24 16.07 -7.00 -6.37
CA LYS A 24 16.66 -7.37 -7.68
C LYS A 24 17.33 -8.74 -7.65
N THR A 25 17.88 -9.14 -6.50
CA THR A 25 18.55 -10.44 -6.32
C THR A 25 17.61 -11.58 -5.94
N LYS A 26 16.34 -11.29 -5.63
CA LYS A 26 15.31 -12.26 -5.22
C LYS A 26 14.06 -12.17 -6.09
N SER A 27 14.15 -12.71 -7.30
CA SER A 27 13.11 -12.64 -8.35
C SER A 27 11.73 -13.23 -8.00
N ARG A 28 11.56 -13.86 -6.83
CA ARG A 28 10.28 -14.45 -6.37
C ARG A 28 9.55 -13.63 -5.30
N ILE A 29 10.04 -12.43 -4.98
CA ILE A 29 9.43 -11.52 -4.02
C ILE A 29 8.82 -10.33 -4.78
N LEU A 30 7.52 -10.12 -4.61
CA LEU A 30 6.85 -8.92 -5.08
C LEU A 30 7.02 -7.80 -4.05
N HIS A 31 7.37 -6.61 -4.52
CA HIS A 31 7.57 -5.45 -3.68
C HIS A 31 6.36 -4.55 -3.69
N ALA A 32 5.82 -4.25 -2.51
CA ALA A 32 4.73 -3.31 -2.30
C ALA A 32 5.23 -2.06 -1.56
N GLY A 33 4.90 -0.89 -2.07
CA GLY A 33 5.11 0.38 -1.36
C GLY A 33 4.08 0.57 -0.25
N CYS A 34 4.50 1.16 0.87
CA CYS A 34 3.61 1.45 2.00
C CYS A 34 2.79 2.72 1.74
N TRP A 35 1.46 2.58 1.76
CA TRP A 35 0.53 3.70 1.58
C TRP A 35 0.72 4.84 2.59
N ASN A 36 1.11 4.55 3.83
CA ASN A 36 1.34 5.58 4.84
C ASN A 36 2.55 6.47 4.49
N HIS A 37 3.61 5.86 3.96
CA HIS A 37 4.79 6.61 3.52
C HIS A 37 4.48 7.46 2.28
N ALA A 38 3.73 6.92 1.32
CA ALA A 38 3.26 7.68 0.17
C ALA A 38 2.37 8.87 0.59
N ARG A 39 1.36 8.63 1.43
CA ARG A 39 0.42 9.64 1.93
C ARG A 39 1.11 10.79 2.64
N ARG A 40 2.15 10.52 3.44
CA ARG A 40 2.86 11.55 4.22
C ARG A 40 3.39 12.66 3.32
N ARG A 41 3.97 12.34 2.17
CA ARG A 41 4.55 13.34 1.26
C ARG A 41 3.50 14.33 0.74
N PHE A 42 2.34 13.83 0.33
CA PHE A 42 1.23 14.68 -0.11
C PHE A 42 0.61 15.49 1.03
N PHE A 43 0.57 14.92 2.22
CA PHE A 43 0.11 15.64 3.40
C PHE A 43 1.06 16.80 3.76
N GLU A 44 2.38 16.65 3.63
CA GLU A 44 3.33 17.76 3.82
C GLU A 44 3.14 18.87 2.78
N ILE A 45 2.84 18.52 1.51
CA ILE A 45 2.48 19.51 0.48
C ILE A 45 1.25 20.32 0.92
N LEU A 46 0.22 19.66 1.43
CA LEU A 46 -1.00 20.32 1.90
C LEU A 46 -0.79 21.24 3.11
N LYS A 47 0.22 20.99 3.95
CA LYS A 47 0.59 21.92 5.02
C LYS A 47 1.17 23.22 4.49
N MET A 48 1.84 23.17 3.33
CA MET A 48 2.44 24.34 2.68
C MET A 48 1.43 25.05 1.76
N ASP A 49 0.62 24.28 1.04
CA ASP A 49 -0.43 24.74 0.14
C ASP A 49 -1.72 23.94 0.39
N SER A 50 -2.59 24.47 1.24
CA SER A 50 -3.85 23.84 1.60
C SER A 50 -4.87 23.78 0.47
N LYS A 51 -4.63 24.49 -0.64
CA LYS A 51 -5.51 24.50 -1.83
C LYS A 51 -5.01 23.57 -2.93
N ASN A 52 -3.96 22.78 -2.67
CA ASN A 52 -3.43 21.82 -3.62
C ASN A 52 -4.43 20.67 -3.87
N LEU A 53 -5.20 20.78 -4.96
CA LEU A 53 -6.29 19.84 -5.27
C LEU A 53 -5.79 18.40 -5.44
N GLN A 54 -4.60 18.20 -6.00
CA GLN A 54 -4.01 16.89 -6.25
C GLN A 54 -3.57 16.24 -4.95
N GLY A 55 -2.90 16.99 -4.07
CA GLY A 55 -2.53 16.56 -2.72
C GLY A 55 -3.75 16.19 -1.89
N GLU A 56 -4.81 17.00 -1.95
CA GLU A 56 -6.06 16.72 -1.24
C GLU A 56 -6.72 15.45 -1.77
N TRP A 57 -6.81 15.33 -3.10
CA TRP A 57 -7.39 14.17 -3.78
C TRP A 57 -6.68 12.88 -3.37
N ILE A 58 -5.35 12.80 -3.46
CA ILE A 58 -4.62 11.56 -3.16
C ILE A 58 -4.67 11.21 -1.68
N VAL A 59 -4.58 12.20 -0.77
CA VAL A 59 -4.72 11.98 0.67
C VAL A 59 -6.10 11.42 1.00
N LYS A 60 -7.16 11.92 0.35
CA LYS A 60 -8.52 11.39 0.49
C LYS A 60 -8.64 9.97 -0.06
N LYS A 61 -8.06 9.67 -1.23
CA LYS A 61 -8.10 8.31 -1.81
C LYS A 61 -7.39 7.29 -0.92
N ILE A 62 -6.19 7.59 -0.44
CA ILE A 62 -5.48 6.72 0.49
C ILE A 62 -6.24 6.58 1.82
N GLY A 63 -6.88 7.66 2.30
CA GLY A 63 -7.75 7.61 3.47
C GLY A 63 -8.89 6.58 3.33
N LYS A 64 -9.50 6.47 2.14
CA LYS A 64 -10.52 5.45 1.87
C LYS A 64 -9.97 4.02 1.97
N LEU A 65 -8.73 3.78 1.55
CA LEU A 65 -8.09 2.48 1.73
C LEU A 65 -8.01 2.11 3.22
N TYR A 66 -7.64 3.07 4.09
CA TYR A 66 -7.60 2.82 5.53
C TYR A 66 -8.98 2.55 6.12
N THR A 67 -10.02 3.23 5.65
CA THR A 67 -11.40 2.92 6.05
C THR A 67 -11.77 1.48 5.70
N ILE A 68 -11.40 0.99 4.52
CA ILE A 68 -11.67 -0.40 4.12
C ILE A 68 -10.93 -1.40 5.03
N GLU A 69 -9.67 -1.13 5.36
CA GLU A 69 -8.92 -1.96 6.31
C GLU A 69 -9.53 -1.93 7.73
N SER A 70 -10.05 -0.79 8.17
CA SER A 70 -10.78 -0.68 9.45
C SER A 70 -12.04 -1.55 9.44
N LYS A 71 -12.85 -1.47 8.38
CA LYS A 71 -14.05 -2.32 8.21
C LYS A 71 -13.69 -3.80 8.29
N ALA A 72 -12.63 -4.24 7.61
CA ALA A 72 -12.19 -5.63 7.63
C ALA A 72 -11.83 -6.09 9.05
N LYS A 73 -11.10 -5.23 9.78
CA LYS A 73 -10.70 -5.49 11.17
C LYS A 73 -11.90 -5.52 12.11
N GLU A 74 -12.81 -4.56 12.01
CA GLU A 74 -14.01 -4.48 12.85
C GLU A 74 -14.94 -5.67 12.65
N ALA A 75 -15.05 -6.17 11.42
CA ALA A 75 -15.83 -7.36 11.09
C ALA A 75 -15.10 -8.68 11.40
N ASN A 76 -13.86 -8.65 11.90
CA ASN A 76 -13.00 -9.82 12.13
C ASN A 76 -12.95 -10.79 10.93
N LEU A 77 -12.82 -10.23 9.72
CA LEU A 77 -12.78 -11.02 8.49
C LEU A 77 -11.58 -11.97 8.48
N ASN A 78 -11.80 -13.19 8.00
CA ASN A 78 -10.70 -14.10 7.72
C ASN A 78 -9.93 -13.65 6.46
N SER A 79 -8.79 -14.30 6.18
CA SER A 79 -7.91 -13.93 5.06
C SER A 79 -8.60 -13.94 3.70
N GLU A 80 -9.52 -14.87 3.44
CA GLU A 80 -10.23 -14.97 2.16
C GLU A 80 -11.27 -13.84 2.02
N GLU A 81 -12.02 -13.58 3.08
CA GLU A 81 -13.01 -12.49 3.13
C GLU A 81 -12.34 -11.12 3.01
N HIS A 82 -11.21 -10.93 3.70
CA HIS A 82 -10.41 -9.70 3.61
C HIS A 82 -9.87 -9.48 2.20
N LEU A 83 -9.41 -10.54 1.54
CA LEU A 83 -8.99 -10.46 0.14
C LEU A 83 -10.15 -10.10 -0.78
N LYS A 84 -11.34 -10.72 -0.61
CA LYS A 84 -12.54 -10.39 -1.40
C LYS A 84 -12.92 -8.92 -1.23
N LEU A 85 -12.91 -8.40 0.00
CA LEU A 85 -13.17 -6.99 0.29
C LEU A 85 -12.15 -6.06 -0.40
N ARG A 86 -10.86 -6.41 -0.37
CA ARG A 86 -9.82 -5.64 -1.07
C ARG A 86 -10.04 -5.65 -2.58
N GLN A 87 -10.40 -6.78 -3.18
CA GLN A 87 -10.66 -6.87 -4.61
C GLN A 87 -11.91 -6.07 -5.03
N SER A 88 -12.96 -6.03 -4.20
CA SER A 88 -14.18 -5.30 -4.51
C SER A 88 -14.08 -3.79 -4.22
N GLU A 89 -13.50 -3.39 -3.09
CA GLU A 89 -13.51 -1.99 -2.63
C GLU A 89 -12.16 -1.28 -2.79
N SER A 90 -11.04 -1.94 -2.49
CA SER A 90 -9.71 -1.28 -2.54
C SER A 90 -9.15 -1.20 -3.96
N LYS A 91 -9.29 -2.27 -4.75
CA LYS A 91 -8.73 -2.35 -6.11
C LYS A 91 -9.20 -1.20 -7.02
N PRO A 92 -10.49 -0.83 -7.09
CA PRO A 92 -10.92 0.29 -7.93
C PRO A 92 -10.27 1.63 -7.53
N ILE A 93 -10.05 1.86 -6.23
CA ILE A 93 -9.38 3.07 -5.73
C ILE A 93 -7.90 3.07 -6.14
N VAL A 94 -7.22 1.92 -6.03
CA VAL A 94 -5.82 1.80 -6.46
C VAL A 94 -5.67 1.96 -7.97
N ASP A 95 -6.60 1.40 -8.75
CA ASP A 95 -6.62 1.57 -10.21
C ASP A 95 -6.82 3.05 -10.60
N GLU A 96 -7.66 3.80 -9.88
CA GLU A 96 -7.84 5.25 -10.05
C GLU A 96 -6.60 6.06 -9.64
N ILE A 97 -5.81 5.58 -8.68
CA ILE A 97 -4.53 6.23 -8.32
C ILE A 97 -3.46 6.02 -9.40
N ARG A 98 -3.52 4.89 -10.13
CA ARG A 98 -2.51 4.50 -11.12
C ARG A 98 -2.73 5.13 -12.51
N SER A 99 -3.97 5.50 -12.84
CA SER A 99 -4.36 6.08 -14.13
C SER A 99 -3.79 7.48 -14.34
#